data_AF-A0A535U1R9-F1
#
_entry.id   AF-A0A535U1R9-F1
#
_cell.length_a   1.000
_cell.length_b   1.000
_cell.length_c   1.000
_cell.angle_alpha   90.00
_cell.angle_beta   90.00
_cell.angle_gamma   90.00
#
_symmetry.space_group_name_H-M   'P 1'
#
loop_
_entity.id
_entity.type
_entity.pdbx_description
1 polymer ?
#
loop_
_entity_poly.entity_id
_entity_poly.type
_entity_poly.pdbx_seq_one_letter_code
_entity_poly.pdbx_strand_id
1 'polypeptide(L)' 'VASHPLEASEAAAFMVGKQLDEESVRAAAEIAAKPAKPLDNADLSHFWRKRMVRVVVEQALHKAGDQ' A
#
# COMPACT_ATOMS: atom_id res chain seq x y z
N VAL A 1 -2.79 2.70 6.81
CA VAL A 1 -4.08 2.80 7.55
C VAL A 1 -3.80 2.80 9.04
N ALA A 2 -4.09 3.91 9.70
CA ALA A 2 -3.90 4.14 11.13
C ALA A 2 -4.96 5.16 11.61
N SER A 3 -4.78 5.73 12.80
CA SER A 3 -5.65 6.79 13.34
C SER A 3 -5.57 8.12 12.55
N HIS A 4 -4.57 8.28 11.69
CA HIS A 4 -4.42 9.41 10.78
C HIS A 4 -3.74 8.97 9.47
N PRO A 5 -3.73 9.81 8.41
CA PRO A 5 -2.95 9.53 7.20
C PRO A 5 -1.47 9.35 7.52
N LEU A 6 -0.85 8.36 6.89
CA LEU A 6 0.57 8.05 7.05
C LEU A 6 1.25 8.05 5.69
N GLU A 7 2.41 8.67 5.62
CA GLU A 7 3.31 8.54 4.47
C GLU A 7 3.93 7.14 4.44
N ALA A 8 3.96 6.51 3.26
CA ALA A 8 4.59 5.21 3.04
C ALA A 8 6.06 5.37 2.60
N SER A 9 6.86 6.05 3.42
CA SER A 9 8.23 6.49 3.07
C SER A 9 9.16 5.34 2.66
N GLU A 10 9.07 4.18 3.31
CA GLU A 10 9.86 3.00 2.92
C GLU A 10 9.49 2.48 1.52
N ALA A 11 8.20 2.49 1.17
CA ALA A 11 7.76 2.06 -0.15
C ALA A 11 8.17 3.07 -1.22
N ALA A 12 8.10 4.37 -0.91
CA ALA A 12 8.61 5.42 -1.78
C ALA A 12 10.12 5.28 -2.03
N ALA A 13 10.91 5.11 -0.98
CA ALA A 13 12.36 4.89 -1.08
C ALA A 13 12.71 3.63 -1.88
N PHE A 14 11.95 2.54 -1.70
CA PHE A 14 12.13 1.31 -2.48
C PHE A 14 11.91 1.52 -3.98
N MET A 15 10.93 2.35 -4.37
CA MET A 15 10.58 2.60 -5.77
C MET A 15 11.54 3.53 -6.51
N VAL A 16 12.40 4.29 -5.80
CA VAL A 16 13.35 5.20 -6.44
C VAL A 16 14.29 4.41 -7.37
N GLY A 17 14.29 4.78 -8.65
CA GLY A 17 15.12 4.15 -9.69
C GLY A 17 14.65 2.79 -10.18
N LYS A 18 13.50 2.28 -9.69
CA LYS A 18 12.88 1.05 -10.21
C LYS A 18 11.94 1.35 -11.37
N GLN A 19 11.77 0.34 -12.22
CA GLN A 19 10.71 0.35 -13.21
C GLN A 19 9.36 0.09 -12.53
N LEU A 20 8.31 0.67 -13.09
CA LEU A 20 6.95 0.47 -12.62
C LEU A 20 6.38 -0.83 -13.24
N ASP A 21 6.94 -1.96 -12.84
CA ASP A 21 6.52 -3.31 -13.26
C ASP A 21 5.77 -4.05 -12.15
N GLU A 22 5.15 -5.18 -12.50
CA GLU A 22 4.35 -6.02 -11.59
C GLU A 22 5.12 -6.46 -10.34
N GLU A 23 6.42 -6.77 -10.47
CA GLU A 23 7.24 -7.21 -9.35
C GLU A 23 7.50 -6.06 -8.38
N SER A 24 7.90 -4.91 -8.90
CA SER A 24 8.19 -3.71 -8.12
C SER A 24 6.92 -3.17 -7.45
N VAL A 25 5.78 -3.19 -8.16
CA VAL A 25 4.48 -2.78 -7.63
C VAL A 25 4.06 -3.66 -6.45
N ARG A 26 4.12 -4.99 -6.59
CA ARG A 26 3.79 -5.93 -5.52
C ARG A 26 4.70 -5.76 -4.30
N ALA A 27 6.00 -5.58 -4.52
CA ALA A 27 6.96 -5.38 -3.44
C ALA A 27 6.72 -4.06 -2.70
N ALA A 28 6.46 -2.97 -3.43
CA ALA A 28 6.12 -1.67 -2.83
C ALA A 28 4.83 -1.74 -2.01
N ALA A 29 3.81 -2.47 -2.50
CA ALA A 29 2.56 -2.68 -1.81
C ALA A 29 2.71 -3.47 -0.50
N GLU A 30 3.54 -4.52 -0.49
CA GLU A 30 3.88 -5.25 0.73
C GLU A 30 4.61 -4.36 1.74
N ILE A 31 5.57 -3.54 1.29
CA ILE A 31 6.28 -2.58 2.16
C ILE A 31 5.30 -1.56 2.76
N ALA A 32 4.42 -0.98 1.94
CA ALA A 32 3.42 0.00 2.37
C ALA A 32 2.40 -0.58 3.38
N ALA A 33 2.17 -1.89 3.35
CA ALA A 33 1.26 -2.56 4.28
C ALA A 33 1.85 -2.78 5.68
N LYS A 34 3.18 -2.80 5.84
CA LYS A 34 3.85 -3.02 7.14
C LYS A 34 3.43 -2.04 8.25
N PRO A 35 3.42 -0.72 8.04
CA PRO A 35 3.03 0.23 9.08
C PRO A 35 1.51 0.27 9.35
N ALA A 36 0.69 -0.47 8.60
CA ALA A 36 -0.75 -0.46 8.81
C ALA A 36 -1.13 -1.08 10.16
N LYS A 37 -1.85 -0.30 10.96
CA LYS A 37 -2.42 -0.66 12.27
C LYS A 37 -3.94 -0.38 12.26
N PRO A 38 -4.72 -1.02 11.38
CA PRO A 38 -6.17 -0.83 11.38
C PRO A 38 -6.80 -1.43 12.64
N LEU A 39 -7.94 -0.89 13.03
CA LEU A 39 -8.85 -1.47 14.00
C LEU A 39 -10.09 -2.00 13.26
N ASP A 40 -10.85 -2.87 13.92
CA ASP A 40 -12.18 -3.26 13.44
C ASP A 40 -13.10 -2.02 13.41
N ASN A 41 -14.00 -1.97 12.43
CA ASN A 41 -15.16 -1.08 12.44
C ASN A 41 -16.44 -1.87 12.17
N ALA A 42 -17.59 -1.20 12.21
CA ALA A 42 -18.90 -1.83 11.99
C ALA A 42 -19.00 -2.59 10.66
N ASP A 43 -18.26 -2.15 9.64
CA ASP A 43 -18.32 -2.72 8.30
C ASP A 43 -17.27 -3.82 8.06
N LEU A 44 -16.05 -3.66 8.61
CA LEU A 44 -14.87 -4.39 8.16
C LEU A 44 -13.90 -4.69 9.31
N SER A 45 -13.38 -5.92 9.30
CA SER A 45 -12.33 -6.32 10.24
C SER A 45 -10.98 -5.69 9.93
N HIS A 46 -10.16 -5.50 10.95
CA HIS A 46 -8.78 -5.05 10.87
C HIS A 46 -7.95 -5.95 9.93
N PHE A 47 -8.22 -7.27 9.92
CA PHE A 47 -7.55 -8.20 9.02
C PHE A 47 -7.86 -7.88 7.54
N TRP A 48 -9.14 -7.70 7.21
CA TRP A 48 -9.53 -7.32 5.85
C TRP A 48 -8.93 -5.97 5.46
N ARG A 49 -9.04 -4.98 6.35
CA ARG A 49 -8.51 -3.63 6.15
C ARG A 49 -6.99 -3.64 5.94
N LYS A 50 -6.26 -4.50 6.66
CA LYS A 50 -4.81 -4.68 6.48
C LYS A 50 -4.49 -5.32 5.14
N ARG A 51 -5.22 -6.36 4.72
CA ARG A 51 -5.05 -6.99 3.41
C ARG A 51 -5.24 -5.98 2.28
N MET A 52 -6.23 -5.10 2.38
CA MET A 52 -6.57 -4.12 1.35
C MET A 52 -5.53 -3.04 1.12
N VAL A 53 -4.64 -2.76 2.08
CA VAL A 53 -3.55 -1.79 1.85
C VAL A 53 -2.73 -2.19 0.62
N ARG A 54 -2.42 -3.49 0.47
CA ARG A 54 -1.67 -3.98 -0.68
C ARG A 54 -2.43 -3.77 -1.98
N VAL A 55 -3.67 -4.23 -2.03
CA VAL A 55 -4.54 -4.13 -3.22
C VAL A 55 -4.68 -2.68 -3.69
N VAL A 56 -4.96 -1.75 -2.77
CA VAL A 56 -5.17 -0.34 -3.13
C VAL A 56 -3.86 0.32 -3.55
N VAL A 57 -2.72 -0.04 -2.94
CA VAL A 57 -1.41 0.49 -3.34
C VAL A 57 -1.02 -0.03 -4.73
N GLU A 58 -1.22 -1.32 -5.02
CA GLU A 58 -1.00 -1.89 -6.35
C GLU A 58 -1.83 -1.13 -7.40
N GLN A 59 -3.14 -1.00 -7.18
CA GLN A 59 -4.04 -0.27 -8.07
C GLN A 59 -3.63 1.20 -8.26
N ALA A 60 -3.21 1.88 -7.20
CA ALA A 60 -2.77 3.26 -7.27
C ALA A 60 -1.49 3.42 -8.09
N LEU A 61 -0.53 2.50 -7.93
CA LEU A 61 0.72 2.49 -8.70
C LEU A 61 0.46 2.20 -10.18
N HIS A 62 -0.36 1.21 -10.51
CA HIS A 62 -0.74 0.95 -11.91
C HIS A 62 -1.39 2.18 -12.55
N LYS A 63 -2.38 2.78 -11.86
CA LYS A 63 -3.05 3.99 -12.35
C LYS A 63 -2.10 5.17 -12.54
N ALA A 64 -1.07 5.31 -11.69
CA ALA A 64 -0.08 6.36 -11.83
C ALA A 64 0.87 6.13 -13.01
N GLY A 65 1.09 4.87 -13.41
CA GLY A 65 1.87 4.52 -14.60
C GLY A 65 1.13 4.71 -15.93
N ASP A 66 -0.20 4.72 -15.89
CA ASP A 66 -1.05 4.95 -17.07
C ASP A 66 -1.21 6.45 -17.43
N GLN A 67 -0.64 7.36 -16.62
CA GLN A 67 -0.70 8.82 -16.80
C GLN A 67 0.52 9.35 -17.55
#